data_AF-A0A959KSF3-F1
#
_entry.id   AF-A0A959KSF3-F1
#
_cell.length_a   1.000
_cell.length_b   1.000
_cell.length_c   1.000
_cell.angle_alpha   90.00
_cell.angle_beta   90.00
_cell.angle_gamma   90.00
#
_symmetry.space_group_name_H-M   'P 1'
#
loop_
_entity.id
_entity.type
_entity.pdbx_description
1 polymer ?
#
loop_
_entity_poly.entity_id
_entity_poly.type
_entity_poly.pdbx_seq_one_letter_code
_entity_poly.pdbx_strand_id
1 'polypeptide(L)'
;MMMRNGSVVVFILLAVLVLPLQGQEQLGMRLSNYSGVNGMLFNPAHNLTSGMPWDVNLVSAYGFVENNYMFIENASIPEVLRYREDPTWIPAFDAENPNNLEPGEFIIDFRDNGRRRYADVHSGITGPSFMVNLPSGHTFGFFTGLRFAATAQNIPNV
;
A
#
# COMPACT_ATOMS: atom_id res chain seq x y z
N MET A 1 17.24 31.63 -22.15
CA MET A 1 16.02 31.78 -21.32
C MET A 1 16.26 31.02 -20.02
N MET A 2 16.65 31.71 -18.95
CA MET A 2 16.96 31.08 -17.66
C MET A 2 15.64 30.71 -16.96
N MET A 3 15.37 29.42 -16.81
CA MET A 3 14.27 28.96 -15.97
C MET A 3 14.54 29.39 -14.52
N ARG A 4 13.60 30.10 -13.88
CA ARG A 4 13.69 30.44 -12.46
C ARG A 4 13.77 29.14 -11.66
N ASN A 5 14.63 29.09 -10.65
CA ASN A 5 14.87 27.90 -9.83
C ASN A 5 13.58 27.24 -9.30
N GLY A 6 12.51 28.01 -9.03
CA GLY A 6 11.21 27.48 -8.62
C GLY A 6 10.47 26.69 -9.71
N SER A 7 10.59 27.09 -10.99
CA SER A 7 9.96 26.38 -12.11
C SER A 7 10.58 25.01 -12.34
N VAL A 8 11.88 24.86 -12.06
CA VAL A 8 12.59 23.59 -12.15
C VAL A 8 12.14 22.61 -11.07
N VAL A 9 11.96 23.09 -9.83
CA VAL A 9 11.46 22.26 -8.72
C VAL A 9 10.05 21.75 -8.98
N VAL A 10 9.16 22.61 -9.48
CA VAL A 10 7.78 22.23 -9.85
C VAL A 10 7.78 21.21 -10.99
N PHE A 11 8.65 21.38 -11.97
CA PHE A 11 8.78 20.43 -13.09
C PHE A 11 9.29 19.06 -12.62
N ILE A 12 10.27 19.03 -11.71
CA ILE A 12 10.78 17.79 -11.11
C ILE A 12 9.68 17.09 -10.29
N LEU A 13 8.91 17.84 -9.50
CA LEU A 13 7.77 17.32 -8.73
C LEU A 13 6.69 16.70 -9.64
N LEU A 14 6.35 17.38 -10.74
CA LEU A 14 5.38 16.87 -11.72
C LEU A 14 5.90 15.64 -12.46
N ALA A 15 7.19 15.56 -12.76
CA ALA A 15 7.80 14.41 -13.42
C ALA A 15 7.78 13.13 -12.54
N VAL A 16 7.90 13.27 -11.22
CA VAL A 16 7.83 12.14 -10.27
C VAL A 16 6.41 11.56 -10.17
N LEU A 17 5.37 12.38 -10.41
CA LEU A 17 3.96 11.95 -10.34
C LEU A 17 3.51 11.06 -11.51
N VAL A 18 4.30 10.98 -12.59
CA VAL A 18 3.94 10.21 -13.81
C VAL A 18 4.57 8.82 -13.85
N LEU A 19 5.29 8.41 -12.78
CA LEU A 19 5.92 7.10 -12.74
C LEU A 19 4.87 5.99 -12.65
N PRO A 20 4.96 4.91 -13.46
CA PRO A 20 4.02 3.81 -13.39
C PRO A 20 4.10 3.15 -12.01
N LEU A 21 2.99 3.17 -11.27
CA LEU A 21 2.83 2.46 -10.02
C LEU A 21 2.76 0.96 -10.31
N GLN A 22 3.92 0.30 -10.31
CA GLN A 22 4.00 -1.16 -10.30
C GLN A 22 3.60 -1.62 -8.89
N GLY A 23 2.52 -2.38 -8.75
CA GLY A 23 2.18 -3.06 -7.50
C GLY A 23 3.22 -4.16 -7.23
N GLN A 24 4.35 -3.80 -6.63
CA GLN A 24 5.39 -4.76 -6.28
C GLN A 24 4.92 -5.64 -5.13
N GLU A 25 5.07 -6.95 -5.31
CA GLU A 25 4.92 -7.95 -4.26
C GLU A 25 5.98 -7.65 -3.18
N GLN A 26 5.51 -7.24 -2.00
CA GLN A 26 6.38 -6.72 -0.95
C GLN A 26 6.98 -7.81 -0.05
N LEU A 27 6.33 -8.98 0.02
CA LEU A 27 6.66 -10.04 0.95
C LEU A 27 8.02 -10.64 0.61
N GLY A 28 8.31 -10.87 -0.68
CA GLY A 28 9.60 -11.36 -1.17
C GLY A 28 10.74 -10.38 -0.93
N MET A 29 10.50 -9.07 -1.12
CA MET A 29 11.52 -8.04 -0.90
C MET A 29 11.88 -7.87 0.58
N ARG A 30 10.98 -8.21 1.51
CA ARG A 30 11.22 -8.07 2.96
C ARG A 30 11.63 -9.35 3.66
N LEU A 31 11.38 -10.51 3.07
CA LEU A 31 11.73 -11.82 3.64
C LEU A 31 13.01 -12.43 3.04
N SER A 32 13.48 -11.89 1.92
CA SER A 32 14.75 -12.32 1.29
C SER A 32 15.95 -12.05 2.20
N ASN A 33 17.00 -12.88 2.08
CA ASN A 33 18.32 -12.64 2.70
C ASN A 33 19.00 -11.34 2.21
N TYR A 34 18.46 -10.73 1.14
CA TYR A 34 18.88 -9.44 0.61
C TYR A 34 17.89 -8.30 0.94
N SER A 35 17.01 -8.49 1.92
CA SER A 35 16.05 -7.46 2.35
C SER A 35 16.68 -6.32 3.18
N GLY A 36 17.96 -6.45 3.53
CA GLY A 36 18.73 -5.43 4.25
C GLY A 36 18.17 -5.15 5.65
N VAL A 37 18.23 -3.88 6.06
CA VAL A 37 17.74 -3.47 7.38
C VAL A 37 16.21 -3.64 7.51
N ASN A 38 15.48 -3.67 6.39
CA ASN A 38 14.02 -3.85 6.41
C ASN A 38 13.61 -5.27 6.85
N GLY A 39 14.47 -6.28 6.72
CA GLY A 39 14.19 -7.62 7.26
C GLY A 39 14.14 -7.66 8.79
N MET A 40 14.87 -6.75 9.45
CA MET A 40 14.87 -6.62 10.92
C MET A 40 13.49 -6.29 11.51
N LEU A 41 12.62 -5.67 10.70
CA LEU A 41 11.27 -5.28 11.09
C LEU A 41 10.36 -6.48 11.39
N PHE A 42 10.66 -7.64 10.82
CA PHE A 42 9.94 -8.89 11.04
C PHE A 42 10.74 -9.87 11.90
N ASN A 43 12.07 -9.88 11.73
CA ASN A 43 12.96 -10.73 12.50
C ASN A 43 14.20 -9.92 12.91
N PRO A 44 14.33 -9.48 14.19
CA PRO A 44 15.48 -8.71 14.66
C PRO A 44 16.85 -9.37 14.41
N ALA A 45 16.90 -10.70 14.25
CA ALA A 45 18.11 -11.45 13.97
C ALA A 45 18.42 -11.60 12.47
N HIS A 46 17.60 -11.05 11.56
CA HIS A 46 17.72 -11.23 10.11
C HIS A 46 19.12 -10.93 9.56
N ASN A 47 19.81 -9.93 10.12
CA ASN A 47 21.11 -9.49 9.64
C ASN A 47 22.19 -10.58 9.72
N LEU A 48 22.06 -11.56 10.63
CA LEU A 48 23.01 -12.67 10.75
C LEU A 48 23.09 -13.53 9.48
N THR A 49 21.99 -13.60 8.72
CA THR A 49 21.90 -14.37 7.48
C THR A 49 21.91 -13.49 6.24
N SER A 50 22.07 -12.17 6.40
CA SER A 50 22.07 -11.27 5.26
C SER A 50 23.36 -11.39 4.45
N GLY A 51 23.23 -11.46 3.12
CA GLY A 51 24.38 -11.47 2.21
C GLY A 51 25.05 -10.09 2.04
N MET A 52 24.47 -9.02 2.61
CA MET A 52 24.97 -7.66 2.45
C MET A 52 25.81 -7.22 3.66
N PRO A 53 26.99 -6.61 3.46
CA PRO A 53 27.86 -6.17 4.56
C PRO A 53 27.30 -4.93 5.27
N TRP A 54 26.56 -4.08 4.57
CA TRP A 54 25.86 -2.93 5.14
C TRP A 54 24.65 -2.60 4.30
N ASP A 55 23.68 -1.94 4.91
CA ASP A 55 22.50 -1.39 4.24
C ASP A 55 22.03 -0.12 4.95
N VAL A 56 21.48 0.82 4.19
CA VAL A 56 20.91 2.06 4.73
C VAL A 56 19.57 2.29 4.06
N ASN A 57 18.51 2.31 4.86
CA ASN A 57 17.19 2.75 4.43
C ASN A 57 16.93 4.14 5.00
N LEU A 58 16.86 5.14 4.10
CA LEU A 58 16.61 6.54 4.46
C LEU A 58 15.16 6.76 4.86
N VAL A 59 14.24 6.37 3.96
CA VAL A 59 12.81 6.41 4.17
C VAL A 59 12.16 5.39 3.25
N SER A 60 11.16 4.69 3.79
CA SER A 60 10.32 3.75 3.06
C SER A 60 8.89 3.94 3.56
N ALA A 61 7.91 3.79 2.67
CA ALA A 61 6.50 3.79 3.03
C ALA A 61 5.86 2.50 2.51
N TYR A 62 4.84 2.01 3.20
CA TYR A 62 4.06 0.88 2.75
C TYR A 62 2.59 1.05 3.14
N GLY A 63 1.73 0.43 2.35
CA GLY A 63 0.29 0.43 2.54
C GLY A 63 -0.27 -0.87 2.01
N PHE A 64 -1.14 -1.48 2.79
CA PHE A 64 -1.82 -2.73 2.50
C PHE A 64 -3.28 -2.58 2.95
N VAL A 65 -4.19 -3.00 2.08
CA VAL A 65 -5.62 -3.03 2.37
C VAL A 65 -6.11 -4.40 1.95
N GLU A 66 -6.69 -5.13 2.89
CA GLU A 66 -7.28 -6.43 2.66
C GLU A 66 -8.73 -6.41 3.13
N ASN A 67 -9.62 -6.89 2.29
CA ASN A 67 -10.99 -7.17 2.65
C ASN A 67 -11.36 -8.47 1.94
N ASN A 68 -12.16 -9.31 2.57
CA ASN A 68 -12.56 -10.53 1.91
C ASN A 68 -13.55 -10.32 0.75
N TYR A 69 -14.32 -9.24 0.71
CA TYR A 69 -15.55 -9.20 -0.09
C TYR A 69 -16.08 -7.78 -0.39
N MET A 70 -15.32 -6.85 -0.97
CA MET A 70 -15.91 -5.62 -1.57
C MET A 70 -15.55 -5.57 -3.07
N PHE A 71 -16.56 -5.53 -3.94
CA PHE A 71 -16.36 -5.35 -5.38
C PHE A 71 -17.33 -4.31 -5.93
N ILE A 72 -16.90 -3.61 -6.98
CA ILE A 72 -17.75 -2.68 -7.73
C ILE A 72 -18.37 -3.46 -8.88
N GLU A 73 -19.70 -3.54 -8.91
CA GLU A 73 -20.41 -4.19 -10.00
C GLU A 73 -20.38 -3.35 -11.27
N ASN A 74 -20.19 -4.03 -12.41
CA ASN A 74 -20.34 -3.47 -13.75
C ASN A 74 -19.56 -2.17 -14.05
N ALA A 75 -18.49 -1.87 -13.30
CA ALA A 75 -17.71 -0.65 -13.46
C ALA A 75 -16.32 -0.90 -14.08
N SER A 76 -15.91 0.00 -14.98
CA SER A 76 -14.55 0.01 -15.52
C SER A 76 -13.65 1.00 -14.79
N ILE A 77 -12.34 0.70 -14.65
CA ILE A 77 -11.37 1.60 -13.99
C ILE A 77 -11.39 3.04 -14.58
N PRO A 78 -11.43 3.24 -15.91
CA PRO A 78 -11.47 4.60 -16.48
C PRO A 78 -12.72 5.38 -16.10
N GLU A 79 -13.84 4.70 -15.90
CA GLU A 79 -15.13 5.31 -15.54
C GLU A 79 -15.16 5.75 -14.08
N VAL A 80 -14.70 4.89 -13.16
CA VAL A 80 -14.52 5.24 -11.74
C VAL A 80 -13.61 6.46 -11.59
N LEU A 81 -12.52 6.53 -12.38
CA LEU A 81 -11.60 7.66 -12.34
C LEU A 81 -12.18 8.95 -12.92
N ARG A 82 -13.12 8.88 -13.86
CA ARG A 82 -13.80 10.07 -14.42
C ARG A 82 -14.73 10.73 -13.41
N TYR A 83 -15.37 9.94 -12.56
CA TYR A 83 -16.30 10.41 -11.53
C TYR A 83 -15.69 10.44 -10.13
N ARG A 84 -14.35 10.43 -10.01
CA ARG A 84 -13.64 10.40 -8.72
C ARG A 84 -13.98 11.57 -7.77
N GLU A 85 -14.42 12.70 -8.32
CA GLU A 85 -14.69 13.92 -7.55
C GLU A 85 -16.13 13.97 -7.01
N ASP A 86 -17.06 13.24 -7.64
CA ASP A 86 -18.45 13.11 -7.20
C ASP A 86 -19.03 11.73 -7.59
N PRO A 87 -18.54 10.65 -6.96
CA PRO A 87 -19.05 9.30 -7.22
C PRO A 87 -20.30 9.03 -6.39
N THR A 88 -21.36 8.53 -7.02
CA THR A 88 -22.54 8.05 -6.31
C THR A 88 -22.36 6.56 -6.01
N TRP A 89 -22.00 6.26 -4.77
CA TRP A 89 -21.85 4.87 -4.30
C TRP A 89 -23.18 4.34 -3.81
N ILE A 90 -23.71 3.32 -4.48
CA ILE A 90 -24.97 2.68 -4.13
C ILE A 90 -24.65 1.31 -3.55
N PRO A 91 -24.92 1.05 -2.27
CA PRO A 91 -24.84 -0.32 -1.75
C PRO A 91 -25.84 -1.22 -2.49
N ALA A 92 -25.46 -2.44 -2.82
CA ALA A 92 -26.31 -3.35 -3.61
C ALA A 92 -27.71 -3.61 -3.01
N PHE A 93 -27.89 -3.48 -1.69
CA PHE A 93 -29.18 -3.60 -1.02
C PHE A 93 -30.11 -2.39 -1.21
N ASP A 94 -29.55 -1.22 -1.55
CA ASP A 94 -30.28 0.03 -1.84
C ASP A 94 -30.46 0.23 -3.36
N ALA A 95 -29.93 -0.66 -4.19
CA ALA A 95 -30.04 -0.57 -5.65
C ALA A 95 -31.45 -1.00 -6.12
N GLU A 96 -32.32 -0.02 -6.37
CA GLU A 96 -33.68 -0.28 -6.89
C GLU A 96 -33.68 -0.92 -8.29
N ASN A 97 -32.64 -0.65 -9.11
CA ASN A 97 -32.49 -1.25 -10.43
C ASN A 97 -31.02 -1.50 -10.80
N PRO A 98 -30.42 -2.64 -10.39
CA PRO A 98 -28.99 -2.89 -10.57
C PRO A 98 -28.52 -3.04 -12.02
N ASN A 99 -29.45 -3.13 -12.97
CA ASN A 99 -29.14 -3.26 -14.40
C ASN A 99 -29.19 -1.93 -15.17
N ASN A 100 -29.60 -0.82 -14.53
CA ASN A 100 -29.77 0.48 -15.18
C ASN A 100 -29.26 1.61 -14.28
N LEU A 101 -27.93 1.69 -14.16
CA LEU A 101 -27.21 2.72 -13.41
C LEU A 101 -26.98 3.96 -14.27
N GLU A 102 -27.11 5.14 -13.67
CA GLU A 102 -26.72 6.39 -14.31
C GLU A 102 -25.18 6.53 -14.37
N PRO A 103 -24.62 7.27 -15.35
CA PRO A 103 -23.18 7.48 -15.42
C PRO A 103 -22.62 8.13 -14.14
N GLY A 104 -21.72 7.44 -13.44
CA GLY A 104 -21.17 7.89 -12.16
C GLY A 104 -21.81 7.25 -10.93
N GLU A 105 -22.85 6.43 -11.13
CA GLU A 105 -23.37 5.52 -10.11
C GLU A 105 -22.61 4.19 -10.14
N PHE A 106 -22.17 3.75 -8.97
CA PHE A 106 -21.41 2.53 -8.81
C PHE A 106 -22.05 1.68 -7.72
N ILE A 107 -22.46 0.47 -8.10
CA ILE A 107 -22.91 -0.50 -7.11
C ILE A 107 -21.71 -1.08 -6.38
N ILE A 108 -21.72 -0.95 -5.06
CA ILE A 108 -20.80 -1.65 -4.18
C ILE A 108 -21.54 -2.86 -3.63
N ASP A 109 -21.10 -4.06 -4.03
CA ASP A 109 -21.62 -5.31 -3.49
C ASP A 109 -20.55 -6.07 -2.69
N PHE A 110 -21.05 -6.87 -1.75
CA PHE A 110 -20.28 -7.76 -0.92
C PHE A 110 -20.74 -9.19 -1.18
N ARG A 111 -19.99 -9.90 -2.02
CA ARG A 111 -20.35 -11.26 -2.50
C ARG A 111 -20.74 -12.17 -1.31
N ASP A 112 -21.98 -12.64 -1.33
CA ASP A 112 -22.59 -13.30 -0.17
C ASP A 112 -22.29 -14.80 -0.17
N ASN A 113 -21.36 -15.22 0.68
CA ASN A 113 -20.96 -16.63 0.84
C ASN A 113 -21.15 -17.13 2.28
N GLY A 114 -21.95 -16.45 3.11
CA GLY A 114 -22.20 -16.83 4.50
C GLY A 114 -20.96 -16.76 5.42
N ARG A 115 -19.88 -16.10 5.00
CA ARG A 115 -18.66 -15.88 5.78
C ARG A 115 -18.68 -14.52 6.47
N ARG A 116 -18.10 -14.44 7.67
CA ARG A 116 -17.89 -13.18 8.39
C ARG A 116 -17.03 -12.24 7.55
N ARG A 117 -17.51 -11.02 7.32
CA ARG A 117 -16.80 -9.98 6.55
C ARG A 117 -15.72 -9.34 7.42
N TYR A 118 -14.54 -9.05 6.84
CA TYR A 118 -13.47 -8.32 7.51
C TYR A 118 -12.85 -7.29 6.58
N ALA A 119 -12.37 -6.19 7.17
CA ALA A 119 -11.55 -5.19 6.51
C ALA A 119 -10.30 -4.96 7.37
N ASP A 120 -9.15 -4.90 6.73
CA ASP A 120 -7.86 -4.78 7.36
C ASP A 120 -7.03 -3.75 6.58
N VAL A 121 -6.52 -2.74 7.28
CA VAL A 121 -5.76 -1.63 6.70
C VAL A 121 -4.47 -1.50 7.49
N HIS A 122 -3.34 -1.67 6.82
CA HIS A 122 -2.01 -1.51 7.41
C HIS A 122 -1.23 -0.53 6.58
N SER A 123 -0.72 0.52 7.20
CA SER A 123 0.21 1.42 6.55
C SER A 123 1.34 1.78 7.49
N GLY A 124 2.43 2.28 6.94
CA GLY A 124 3.55 2.68 7.77
C GLY A 124 4.64 3.36 6.99
N ILE A 125 5.49 4.05 7.74
CA ILE A 125 6.69 4.71 7.27
C ILE A 125 7.84 4.18 8.10
N THR A 126 8.94 3.80 7.47
CA THR A 126 10.13 3.26 8.12
C THR A 126 11.38 4.02 7.67
N GLY A 127 12.36 4.13 8.56
CA GLY A 127 13.57 4.92 8.37
C GLY A 127 13.55 6.25 9.14
N PRO A 128 14.73 6.84 9.41
CA PRO A 128 16.06 6.37 9.01
C PRO A 128 16.51 5.11 9.76
N SER A 129 17.21 4.23 9.05
CA SER A 129 17.61 2.90 9.55
C SER A 129 18.87 2.41 8.84
N PHE A 130 19.69 1.63 9.55
CA PHE A 130 20.92 1.04 8.99
C PHE A 130 21.23 -0.33 9.60
N MET A 131 22.01 -1.10 8.84
CA MET A 131 22.56 -2.40 9.21
C MET A 131 24.05 -2.43 8.87
N VAL A 132 24.87 -3.05 9.73
CA VAL A 132 26.28 -3.34 9.46
C VAL A 132 26.61 -4.74 9.97
N ASN A 133 27.16 -5.55 9.07
CA ASN A 133 27.67 -6.89 9.32
C ASN A 133 29.20 -6.87 9.27
N LEU A 134 29.83 -7.23 10.39
CA LEU A 134 31.28 -7.27 10.49
C LEU A 134 31.80 -8.63 10.02
N PRO A 135 33.01 -8.68 9.41
CA PRO A 135 33.65 -9.95 9.05
C PRO A 135 33.89 -10.90 10.24
N SER A 136 33.88 -10.39 11.47
CA SER A 136 34.00 -11.17 12.71
C SER A 136 32.75 -11.98 13.06
N GLY A 137 31.66 -11.86 12.29
CA GLY A 137 30.37 -12.53 12.54
C GLY A 137 29.45 -11.77 13.50
N HIS A 138 29.84 -10.58 13.96
CA HIS A 138 28.96 -9.70 14.73
C HIS A 138 28.15 -8.79 13.80
N THR A 139 26.89 -8.56 14.15
CA THR A 139 25.99 -7.68 13.40
C THR A 139 25.41 -6.61 14.32
N PHE A 140 25.27 -5.40 13.77
CA PHE A 140 24.60 -4.28 14.41
C PHE A 140 23.55 -3.73 13.46
N GLY A 141 22.41 -3.34 14.02
CA GLY A 141 21.38 -2.71 13.22
C GLY A 141 20.49 -1.81 14.07
N PHE A 142 19.98 -0.77 13.41
CA PHE A 142 19.10 0.22 13.98
C PHE A 142 17.96 0.47 13.01
N PHE A 143 16.73 0.41 13.49
CA PHE A 143 15.55 0.70 12.68
C PHE A 143 14.58 1.61 13.42
N THR A 144 13.90 2.45 12.66
CA THR A 144 12.82 3.31 13.13
C THR A 144 11.62 3.16 12.22
N GLY A 145 10.43 3.39 12.76
CA GLY A 145 9.23 3.41 11.94
C GLY A 145 7.97 3.70 12.73
N LEU A 146 6.99 4.24 12.02
CA LEU A 146 5.62 4.46 12.45
C LEU A 146 4.72 3.50 11.68
N ARG A 147 3.82 2.82 12.38
CA ARG A 147 2.86 1.89 11.78
C ARG A 147 1.46 2.23 12.22
N PHE A 148 0.54 2.21 11.28
CA PHE A 148 -0.89 2.30 11.51
C PHE A 148 -1.52 0.97 11.08
N ALA A 149 -2.32 0.38 11.95
CA ALA A 149 -3.06 -0.84 11.67
C ALA A 149 -4.49 -0.67 12.20
N ALA A 150 -5.46 -0.92 11.34
CA ALA A 150 -6.87 -0.90 11.68
C ALA A 150 -7.54 -2.14 11.09
N THR A 151 -8.24 -2.88 11.95
CA THR A 151 -8.93 -4.10 11.56
C THR A 151 -10.37 -4.05 12.05
N ALA A 152 -11.31 -4.32 11.15
CA ALA A 152 -12.73 -4.50 11.43
C ALA A 152 -13.12 -5.95 11.13
N GLN A 153 -13.78 -6.59 12.08
CA GLN A 153 -14.22 -7.99 12.00
C GLN A 153 -15.73 -8.06 12.20
N ASN A 154 -16.38 -9.06 11.60
CA ASN A 154 -17.82 -9.26 11.65
C ASN A 154 -18.61 -8.02 11.20
N ILE A 155 -18.17 -7.40 10.11
CA ILE A 155 -18.93 -6.30 9.49
C ILE A 155 -20.32 -6.86 9.16
N PRO A 156 -21.40 -6.32 9.74
CA PRO A 156 -22.74 -6.85 9.56
C PRO A 156 -23.15 -6.90 8.08
N ASN A 157 -23.98 -7.87 7.75
CA ASN A 157 -24.76 -7.82 6.52
C ASN A 157 -25.81 -6.74 6.73
N VAL A 158 -25.72 -5.66 5.97
CA VAL A 158 -26.81 -4.72 5.73
C VAL A 158 -27.48 -5.11 4.42
#